data_AF-A0A0M5JUX0-F1
#
_entry.id   AF-A0A0M5JUX0-F1
#
_cell.length_a   1.000
_cell.length_b   1.000
_cell.length_c   1.000
_cell.angle_alpha   90.00
_cell.angle_beta   90.00
_cell.angle_gamma   90.00
#
_symmetry.space_group_name_H-M   'P 1'
#
loop_
_entity.id
_entity.type
_entity.pdbx_description
1 polymer ?
#
loop_
_entity_poly.entity_id
_entity_poly.type
_entity_poly.pdbx_seq_one_letter_code
_entity_poly.pdbx_strand_id
1 'polypeptide(L)'
;MVEEHEWSALQVHKAESPYKLMRRKSEAILMLSEGIGVDVVARLVERATRTVMEWARDWRRDRLSSICTGHVGNNNASKISQEQEKEILEALSRPPSEQGIAAEFWNIHDLAGWMHERFGIE
;
A
#
# COMPACT_ATOMS: atom_id res chain seq x y z
N MET A 1 -9.54 23.33 6.01
CA MET A 1 -10.05 22.58 7.18
C MET A 1 -10.18 21.12 6.76
N VAL A 2 -9.97 20.20 7.70
CA VAL A 2 -10.22 18.76 7.48
C VAL A 2 -11.71 18.54 7.69
N GLU A 3 -12.38 17.87 6.75
CA GLU A 3 -13.81 17.58 6.86
C GLU A 3 -14.05 16.42 7.85
N GLU A 4 -15.25 16.30 8.43
CA GLU A 4 -15.56 15.29 9.45
C GLU A 4 -15.33 13.84 8.98
N HIS A 5 -15.70 13.53 7.72
CA HIS A 5 -15.47 12.22 7.13
C HIS A 5 -13.98 11.92 6.91
N GLU A 6 -13.18 12.93 6.57
CA GLU A 6 -11.73 12.79 6.43
C GLU A 6 -11.07 12.64 7.79
N TRP A 7 -11.54 13.38 8.80
CA TRP A 7 -11.07 13.25 10.17
C TRP A 7 -11.22 11.82 10.67
N SER A 8 -12.40 11.24 10.47
CA SER A 8 -12.69 9.85 10.84
C SER A 8 -11.75 8.87 10.11
N ALA A 9 -11.55 9.03 8.80
CA ALA A 9 -10.63 8.21 8.03
C ALA A 9 -9.16 8.34 8.51
N LEU A 10 -8.72 9.56 8.85
CA LEU A 10 -7.38 9.79 9.41
C LEU A 10 -7.20 9.12 10.77
N GLN A 11 -8.23 9.11 11.63
CA GLN A 11 -8.19 8.40 12.92
C GLN A 11 -8.03 6.89 12.71
N VAL A 12 -8.81 6.30 11.80
CA VAL A 12 -8.69 4.87 11.44
C VAL A 12 -7.29 4.58 10.89
N HIS A 13 -6.79 5.37 9.94
CA HIS A 13 -5.45 5.18 9.38
C HIS A 13 -4.34 5.34 10.42
N LYS A 14 -4.49 6.25 11.38
CA LYS A 14 -3.57 6.42 12.51
C LYS A 14 -3.53 5.18 13.41
N ALA A 15 -4.69 4.59 13.71
CA ALA A 15 -4.81 3.47 14.64
C ALA A 15 -4.49 2.11 13.99
N GLU A 16 -5.05 1.85 12.81
CA GLU A 16 -5.16 0.50 12.25
C GLU A 16 -4.26 0.26 11.04
N SER A 17 -3.68 1.30 10.43
CA SER A 17 -2.87 1.08 9.22
C SER A 17 -1.64 0.23 9.53
N PRO A 18 -1.40 -0.86 8.76
CA PRO A 18 -0.20 -1.67 8.91
C PRO A 18 1.07 -0.87 8.58
N TYR A 19 0.93 0.21 7.81
CA TYR A 19 2.06 1.02 7.35
C TYR A 19 2.37 2.16 8.32
N LYS A 20 3.56 2.11 8.92
CA LYS A 20 4.06 3.13 9.87
C LYS A 20 4.02 4.54 9.27
N LEU A 21 4.27 4.68 7.97
CA LEU A 21 4.25 5.96 7.29
C LEU A 21 2.83 6.54 7.19
N MET A 22 1.82 5.72 6.87
CA MET A 22 0.43 6.16 6.83
C MET A 22 -0.03 6.62 8.21
N ARG A 23 0.29 5.84 9.25
CA ARG A 23 -0.02 6.23 10.65
C ARG A 23 0.55 7.61 11.00
N ARG A 24 1.84 7.83 10.69
CA ARG A 24 2.52 9.10 10.95
C ARG A 24 1.99 10.26 10.10
N LYS A 25 1.70 10.03 8.82
CA LYS A 25 1.07 11.03 7.96
C LYS A 25 -0.29 11.44 8.52
N SER A 26 -1.13 10.48 8.87
CA SER A 26 -2.45 10.74 9.43
C SER A 26 -2.36 11.49 10.76
N GLU A 27 -1.49 11.05 11.66
CA GLU A 27 -1.26 11.72 12.94
C GLU A 27 -0.75 13.16 12.76
N ALA A 28 0.17 13.38 11.82
CA ALA A 28 0.66 14.72 11.50
C ALA A 28 -0.45 15.64 10.97
N ILE A 29 -1.28 15.17 10.04
CA ILE A 29 -2.38 15.98 9.50
C ILE A 29 -3.40 16.32 10.59
N LEU A 30 -3.77 15.35 11.44
CA LEU A 30 -4.68 15.57 12.58
C LEU A 30 -4.14 16.65 13.53
N MET A 31 -2.87 16.56 13.92
CA MET A 31 -2.25 17.54 14.81
C MET A 31 -2.15 18.93 14.16
N LEU A 32 -1.80 19.00 12.87
CA LEU A 32 -1.75 20.26 12.14
C LEU A 32 -3.14 20.90 11.98
N SER A 33 -4.21 20.10 11.80
CA SER A 33 -5.58 20.62 11.75
C SER A 33 -6.07 21.17 13.10
N GLU A 34 -5.54 20.66 14.20
CA GLU A 34 -5.75 21.20 15.55
C GLU A 34 -4.89 22.45 15.84
N GLY A 35 -4.13 22.95 14.85
CA GLY A 35 -3.31 24.14 14.99
C GLY A 35 -1.97 23.91 15.71
N ILE A 36 -1.56 22.66 15.93
CA ILE A 36 -0.25 22.36 16.51
C ILE A 36 0.84 22.73 15.51
N GLY A 37 1.84 23.49 15.99
CA GLY A 37 2.95 23.98 15.16
C GLY A 37 3.77 22.86 14.51
N VAL A 38 4.20 23.10 13.26
CA VAL A 38 4.88 22.10 12.43
C VAL A 38 6.14 21.49 13.06
N ASP A 39 6.92 22.26 13.82
CA ASP A 39 8.13 21.76 14.49
C ASP A 39 7.79 20.81 15.66
N VAL A 40 6.69 21.07 16.37
CA VAL A 40 6.19 20.19 17.43
C VAL A 40 5.67 18.89 16.81
N VAL A 41 4.87 19.00 15.74
CA VAL A 41 4.37 17.84 15.00
C VAL A 41 5.51 16.99 14.48
N ALA A 42 6.51 17.60 13.84
CA ALA A 42 7.69 16.91 13.31
C ALA A 42 8.45 16.14 14.38
N ARG A 43 8.60 16.73 15.58
CA ARG A 43 9.18 16.04 16.73
C ARG A 43 8.35 14.83 17.17
N LEU A 44 7.03 14.99 17.27
CA LEU A 44 6.12 13.93 17.74
C LEU A 44 6.01 12.75 16.77
N VAL A 45 6.03 13.01 15.46
CA VAL A 45 5.97 11.95 14.43
C VAL A 45 7.36 11.43 14.00
N GLU A 46 8.41 11.86 14.69
CA GLU A 46 9.82 11.50 14.45
C GLU A 46 10.26 11.72 12.98
N ARG A 47 10.06 12.95 12.49
CA ARG A 47 10.43 13.36 11.13
C ARG A 47 11.08 14.73 11.10
N ALA A 48 11.76 15.02 9.99
CA ALA A 48 12.23 16.36 9.72
C ALA A 48 11.04 17.30 9.48
N THR A 49 11.12 18.56 9.95
CA THR A 49 10.11 19.60 9.71
C THR A 49 9.78 19.71 8.21
N ARG A 50 10.80 19.63 7.35
CA ARG A 50 10.62 19.64 5.89
C ARG A 50 9.66 18.57 5.39
N THR A 51 9.81 17.34 5.87
CA THR A 51 8.95 16.22 5.47
C THR A 51 7.51 16.42 5.91
N VAL A 52 7.28 16.97 7.10
CA VAL A 52 5.91 17.29 7.56
C VAL A 52 5.30 18.43 6.75
N MET A 53 6.10 19.43 6.35
CA MET A 53 5.65 20.49 5.43
C MET A 53 5.26 19.92 4.06
N GLU A 54 6.02 18.95 3.54
CA GLU A 54 5.69 18.23 2.31
C GLU A 54 4.37 17.45 2.46
N TRP A 55 4.17 16.71 3.57
CA TRP A 55 2.90 16.03 3.83
C TRP A 55 1.72 16.99 3.91
N ALA A 56 1.88 18.16 4.54
CA ALA A 56 0.85 19.19 4.60
C ALA A 56 0.57 19.82 3.22
N ARG A 57 1.58 19.88 2.34
CA ARG A 57 1.42 20.35 0.95
C ARG A 57 0.67 19.32 0.12
N ASP A 58 1.04 18.04 0.22
CA ASP A 58 0.37 16.95 -0.48
C ASP A 58 -1.09 16.81 0.01
N TRP A 59 -1.34 16.92 1.31
CA TRP A 59 -2.70 16.92 1.86
C TRP A 59 -3.57 18.04 1.28
N ARG A 60 -3.01 19.25 1.15
CA ARG A 60 -3.74 20.39 0.57
C ARG A 60 -4.06 20.18 -0.92
N ARG A 61 -3.23 19.44 -1.65
CA ARG A 61 -3.41 19.16 -3.08
C ARG A 61 -4.33 17.97 -3.32
N ASP A 62 -4.08 16.86 -2.64
CA ASP A 62 -4.62 15.54 -3.00
C ASP A 62 -5.55 14.96 -1.91
N ARG A 63 -5.74 15.67 -0.78
CA ARG A 63 -6.61 15.25 0.33
C ARG A 63 -6.28 13.84 0.82
N LEU A 64 -7.28 13.02 1.12
CA LEU A 64 -7.10 11.63 1.60
C LEU A 64 -6.14 10.80 0.73
N SER A 65 -6.09 11.03 -0.59
CA SER A 65 -5.17 10.29 -1.46
C SER A 65 -3.68 10.55 -1.16
N SER A 66 -3.33 11.66 -0.50
CA SER A 66 -1.95 11.96 -0.05
C SER A 66 -1.46 11.08 1.10
N ILE A 67 -2.39 10.47 1.86
CA ILE A 67 -2.08 9.62 3.01
C ILE A 67 -1.57 8.28 2.53
N CYS A 68 -2.26 7.70 1.55
CA CYS A 68 -1.88 6.46 0.90
C CYS A 68 -0.69 6.71 -0.02
N THR A 69 0.50 6.33 0.39
CA THR A 69 1.64 6.33 -0.54
C THR A 69 1.40 5.27 -1.60
N GLY A 70 1.27 5.66 -2.86
CA GLY A 70 1.26 4.78 -4.04
C GLY A 70 2.57 4.01 -4.28
N HIS A 71 3.38 3.84 -3.23
CA HIS A 71 4.60 3.05 -3.21
C HIS A 71 4.51 1.90 -2.20
N VAL A 72 3.28 1.47 -1.88
CA VAL A 72 3.05 0.11 -1.40
C VAL A 72 3.47 -0.79 -2.55
N GLY A 73 4.56 -1.55 -2.36
CA GLY A 73 5.17 -2.39 -3.38
C GLY A 73 4.09 -3.12 -4.17
N ASN A 74 4.17 -2.99 -5.50
CA ASN A 74 3.36 -3.49 -6.63
C ASN A 74 1.91 -3.99 -6.41
N ASN A 75 1.47 -4.44 -5.25
CA ASN A 75 0.19 -5.06 -4.95
C ASN A 75 -1.04 -4.21 -5.30
N ASN A 76 -0.89 -2.89 -5.44
CA ASN A 76 -1.99 -2.02 -5.89
C ASN A 76 -1.97 -1.73 -7.41
N ALA A 77 -0.88 -2.08 -8.10
CA ALA A 77 -0.72 -2.06 -9.56
C ALA A 77 -0.63 -3.49 -10.17
N SER A 78 -0.52 -4.49 -9.30
CA SER A 78 -0.41 -5.90 -9.63
C SER A 78 -1.76 -6.41 -10.07
N LYS A 79 -1.79 -7.13 -11.19
CA LYS A 79 -2.99 -7.83 -11.64
C LYS A 79 -3.36 -9.01 -10.72
N ILE A 80 -2.46 -9.42 -9.81
CA ILE A 80 -2.67 -10.52 -8.85
C ILE A 80 -2.84 -9.99 -7.41
N SER A 81 -3.80 -10.57 -6.67
CA SER A 81 -3.97 -10.36 -5.22
C SER A 81 -2.84 -11.01 -4.41
N GLN A 82 -2.71 -10.67 -3.12
CA GLN A 82 -1.72 -11.32 -2.24
C GLN A 82 -2.01 -12.81 -2.03
N GLU A 83 -3.28 -13.21 -1.99
CA GLU A 83 -3.65 -14.63 -1.94
C GLU A 83 -3.22 -15.36 -3.21
N GLN A 84 -3.45 -14.75 -4.38
CA GLN A 84 -3.05 -15.30 -5.67
C GLN A 84 -1.53 -15.39 -5.81
N GLU A 85 -0.79 -14.36 -5.37
CA GLU A 85 0.68 -14.38 -5.35
C GLU A 85 1.22 -15.53 -4.50
N LYS A 86 0.64 -15.74 -3.31
CA LYS A 86 1.02 -16.86 -2.45
C LYS A 86 0.72 -18.21 -3.10
N GLU A 87 -0.42 -18.35 -3.76
CA GLU A 87 -0.79 -19.57 -4.49
C GLU A 87 0.16 -19.84 -5.66
N ILE A 88 0.52 -18.81 -6.42
CA ILE A 88 1.50 -18.90 -7.51
C ILE A 88 2.85 -19.36 -6.96
N LEU A 89 3.33 -18.76 -5.86
CA LEU A 89 4.61 -19.14 -5.24
C LEU A 89 4.59 -20.58 -4.71
N GLU A 90 3.48 -21.02 -4.14
CA GLU A 90 3.32 -22.42 -3.71
C GLU A 90 3.35 -23.38 -4.90
N ALA A 91 2.66 -23.06 -6.00
CA ALA A 91 2.65 -23.85 -7.22
C ALA A 91 4.05 -23.92 -7.87
N LEU A 92 4.75 -22.78 -7.94
CA LEU A 92 6.12 -22.68 -8.48
C LEU A 92 7.16 -23.42 -7.64
N SER A 93 6.86 -23.70 -6.37
CA SER A 93 7.72 -24.52 -5.51
C SER A 93 7.71 -26.01 -5.87
N ARG A 94 6.83 -26.42 -6.78
CA ARG A 94 6.65 -27.80 -7.27
C ARG A 94 6.85 -27.84 -8.79
N PRO A 95 7.19 -28.99 -9.38
CA PRO A 95 7.31 -29.11 -10.83
C PRO A 95 5.95 -28.89 -11.54
N PRO A 96 5.93 -28.39 -12.79
CA PRO A 96 4.70 -28.14 -13.53
C PRO A 96 3.81 -29.39 -13.71
N SER A 97 4.42 -30.58 -13.70
CA SER A 97 3.70 -31.87 -13.78
C SER A 97 2.71 -32.06 -12.65
N GLU A 98 2.99 -31.56 -11.44
CA GLU A 98 2.07 -31.57 -10.31
C GLU A 98 0.93 -30.55 -10.46
N GLN A 99 1.06 -29.60 -11.39
CA GLN A 99 0.03 -28.63 -11.76
C GLN A 99 -0.71 -29.02 -13.05
N GLY A 100 -0.50 -30.23 -13.58
CA GLY A 100 -1.16 -30.75 -14.77
C GLY A 100 -0.51 -30.34 -16.09
N ILE A 101 0.68 -29.75 -16.05
CA ILE A 101 1.44 -29.32 -17.24
C ILE A 101 2.53 -30.35 -17.53
N ALA A 102 2.54 -30.93 -18.73
CA ALA A 102 3.52 -31.95 -19.11
C ALA A 102 4.91 -31.34 -19.43
N ALA A 103 5.52 -30.70 -18.45
CA ALA A 103 6.84 -30.06 -18.53
C ALA A 103 7.70 -30.38 -17.30
N GLU A 104 9.01 -30.52 -17.51
CA GLU A 104 9.99 -30.77 -16.44
C GLU A 104 10.33 -29.51 -15.64
N PHE A 105 10.28 -28.34 -16.29
CA PHE A 105 10.55 -27.04 -15.68
C PHE A 105 9.49 -26.03 -16.09
N TRP A 106 9.22 -25.07 -15.21
CA TRP A 106 8.41 -23.91 -15.56
C TRP A 106 9.09 -23.11 -16.66
N ASN A 107 8.42 -22.97 -17.80
CA ASN A 107 8.76 -21.94 -18.77
C ASN A 107 7.73 -20.82 -18.73
N ILE A 108 8.10 -19.67 -19.32
CA ILE A 108 7.30 -18.44 -19.25
C ILE A 108 5.91 -18.63 -19.90
N HIS A 109 5.81 -19.41 -20.98
CA HIS A 109 4.56 -19.60 -21.70
C HIS A 109 3.59 -20.50 -20.92
N ASP A 110 4.10 -21.61 -20.36
CA ASP A 110 3.30 -22.54 -19.56
C ASP A 110 2.81 -21.88 -18.27
N LEU A 111 3.66 -21.07 -17.61
CA LEU A 111 3.27 -20.32 -16.43
C LEU A 111 2.21 -19.25 -16.77
N ALA A 112 2.38 -18.51 -17.86
CA ALA A 112 1.41 -17.50 -18.29
C ALA A 112 0.05 -18.14 -18.64
N GLY A 113 0.05 -19.24 -19.38
CA GLY A 113 -1.17 -19.98 -19.70
C GLY A 113 -1.87 -20.52 -18.45
N TRP A 114 -1.11 -21.10 -17.53
CA TRP A 114 -1.64 -21.59 -16.26
C TRP A 114 -2.23 -20.47 -15.39
N MET A 115 -1.56 -19.32 -15.30
CA MET A 115 -2.08 -18.14 -14.60
C MET A 115 -3.34 -17.58 -15.27
N HIS A 116 -3.40 -17.60 -16.60
CA HIS A 116 -4.57 -17.17 -17.36
C HIS A 116 -5.78 -18.08 -17.11
N GLU A 117 -5.60 -19.40 -17.20
CA GLU A 117 -6.67 -20.38 -16.96
C GLU A 117 -7.19 -20.32 -15.52
N ARG A 118 -6.30 -20.14 -14.54
CA ARG A 118 -6.66 -20.19 -13.12
C ARG A 118 -7.19 -18.88 -12.56
N PHE A 119 -6.64 -17.74 -12.99
CA PHE A 119 -6.95 -16.45 -12.39
C PHE A 119 -7.57 -15.45 -13.38
N GLY A 120 -7.66 -15.77 -14.67
CA GLY A 120 -8.22 -14.88 -15.71
C GLY A 120 -7.32 -13.67 -16.01
N ILE A 121 -6.01 -13.83 -15.82
CA ILE A 121 -5.03 -12.74 -15.92
C ILE A 121 -4.34 -12.81 -17.29
N GLU A 122 -4.32 -11.68 -17.99
CA GLU A 122 -3.57 -11.47 -19.25
C GLU A 122 -2.11 -11.08 -19.01
#